data_AF-A0A2E6ZZ62-F1
#
_entry.id   AF-A0A2E6ZZ62-F1
#
_cell.length_a   1.000
_cell.length_b   1.000
_cell.length_c   1.000
_cell.angle_alpha   90.00
_cell.angle_beta   90.00
_cell.angle_gamma   90.00
#
_symmetry.space_group_name_H-M   'P 1'
#
loop_
_entity.id
_entity.type
_entity.pdbx_description
1 polymer ?
#
loop_
_entity_poly.entity_id
_entity_poly.type
_entity_poly.pdbx_seq_one_letter_code
_entity_poly.pdbx_strand_id
1 'polypeptide(L)'
;MLVATENHAARSSIAIKTRRQVFDWSLAHYGYRYDELQEIVAMFDARLAHLAPDQVGPVRVTLLPSPPPSSPSIDLDSPIAIATQAMTAARLTSVPAERTGLLQGVLGLIATEADRLLGDWRRDMTRQVTAWLQLEDQLDRAYGEMVVMLLARAHLATREADVAEVVAVAIDLATGDDELGTRRPGMVSAAAVTIEQMREEAMALDHARRAWATRSSRHEAVGEWFGRTLLKANEYRSLVEGIGSQTVSAFDAAVLERRFRTLLDTLETPRSPAGFEGVHSLLRRALQLAAGAARLRRQSEDPARARDAASAASGALMLLDETEAKLGRLLSYPELP
;
A
#
# COMPACT_ATOMS: atom_id res chain seq x y z
N MET A 1 -6.12 28.93 12.88
CA MET A 1 -6.19 29.89 14.02
C MET A 1 -6.57 31.25 13.43
N LEU A 2 -7.87 31.60 13.46
CA LEU A 2 -8.35 32.88 12.91
C LEU A 2 -8.01 33.98 13.93
N VAL A 3 -7.08 34.86 13.57
CA VAL A 3 -6.76 36.06 14.35
C VAL A 3 -8.03 36.92 14.40
N ALA A 4 -8.59 37.08 15.59
CA ALA A 4 -9.72 37.98 15.84
C ALA A 4 -9.25 39.42 15.64
N THR A 5 -9.48 39.97 14.45
CA THR A 5 -9.33 41.39 14.20
C THR A 5 -10.44 42.13 14.96
N GLU A 6 -10.07 42.86 16.01
CA GLU A 6 -10.93 43.76 16.82
C GLU A 6 -11.39 45.01 16.06
N ASN A 7 -11.18 45.08 14.75
CA ASN A 7 -11.55 46.24 13.95
C ASN A 7 -12.98 46.10 13.40
N HIS A 8 -13.90 46.75 14.09
CA HIS A 8 -15.32 46.78 13.80
C HIS A 8 -15.64 47.27 12.36
N ALA A 9 -14.92 48.26 11.85
CA ALA A 9 -15.08 48.79 10.49
C ALA A 9 -14.59 47.83 9.39
N ALA A 10 -13.60 46.99 9.71
CA ALA A 10 -13.14 45.96 8.79
C ALA A 10 -14.19 44.83 8.64
N ARG A 11 -14.90 44.49 9.73
CA ARG A 11 -15.95 43.46 9.70
C ARG A 11 -17.18 43.90 8.91
N SER A 12 -17.61 45.15 9.03
CA SER A 12 -18.75 45.67 8.26
C SER A 12 -18.45 45.77 6.77
N SER A 13 -17.22 46.19 6.39
CA SER A 13 -16.84 46.26 4.97
C SER A 13 -16.75 44.87 4.31
N ILE A 14 -16.26 43.86 5.03
CA ILE A 14 -16.26 42.46 4.58
C ILE A 14 -17.70 41.97 4.39
N ALA A 15 -18.60 42.20 5.34
CA ALA A 15 -19.99 41.77 5.23
C ALA A 15 -20.72 42.44 4.04
N ILE A 16 -20.50 43.72 3.80
CA ILE A 16 -21.06 44.44 2.63
C ILE A 16 -20.53 43.86 1.32
N LYS A 17 -19.23 43.58 1.24
CA LYS A 17 -18.60 43.00 0.04
C LYS A 17 -19.12 41.59 -0.24
N THR A 18 -19.21 40.75 0.78
CA THR A 18 -19.75 39.39 0.67
C THR A 18 -21.22 39.40 0.26
N ARG A 19 -22.05 40.27 0.85
CA ARG A 19 -23.47 40.43 0.47
C ARG A 19 -23.62 40.76 -1.02
N ARG A 20 -22.83 41.70 -1.53
CA ARG A 20 -22.84 42.07 -2.95
C ARG A 20 -22.40 40.91 -3.84
N GLN A 21 -21.36 40.19 -3.46
CA GLN A 21 -20.86 39.05 -4.24
C GLN A 21 -21.87 37.90 -4.32
N VAL A 22 -22.60 37.63 -3.24
CA VAL A 22 -23.68 36.62 -3.22
C VAL A 22 -24.83 37.02 -4.13
N PHE A 23 -25.19 38.31 -4.14
CA PHE A 23 -26.23 38.84 -5.03
C PHE A 23 -25.81 38.84 -6.50
N ASP A 24 -24.60 39.29 -6.81
CA ASP A 24 -24.07 39.30 -8.18
C ASP A 24 -23.93 37.86 -8.73
N TRP A 25 -23.56 36.89 -7.88
CA TRP A 25 -23.53 35.47 -8.24
C TRP A 25 -24.93 34.93 -8.56
N SER A 26 -25.96 35.29 -7.80
CA SER A 26 -27.33 34.79 -8.01
C SER A 26 -27.93 35.28 -9.33
N LEU A 27 -27.67 36.54 -9.69
CA LEU A 27 -28.06 37.12 -10.98
C LEU A 27 -27.33 36.44 -12.14
N ALA A 28 -26.06 36.05 -11.96
CA ALA A 28 -25.30 35.34 -12.98
C ALA A 28 -25.73 33.86 -13.16
N HIS A 29 -26.47 33.28 -12.20
CA HIS A 29 -26.90 31.87 -12.20
C HIS A 29 -28.43 31.72 -12.24
N TYR A 30 -29.12 32.59 -12.98
CA TYR A 30 -30.55 32.51 -13.28
C TYR A 30 -31.46 32.35 -12.04
N GLY A 31 -31.08 32.93 -10.89
CA GLY A 31 -31.89 32.84 -9.68
C GLY A 31 -31.89 31.45 -9.02
N TYR A 32 -30.89 30.61 -9.31
CA TYR A 32 -30.70 29.33 -8.63
C TYR A 32 -30.70 29.51 -7.10
N ARG A 33 -31.59 28.80 -6.41
CA ARG A 33 -31.74 28.81 -4.94
C ARG A 33 -32.05 30.21 -4.35
N TYR A 34 -32.88 30.97 -5.04
CA TYR A 34 -33.25 32.34 -4.66
C TYR A 34 -33.72 32.47 -3.20
N ASP A 35 -34.58 31.57 -2.72
CA ASP A 35 -35.15 31.64 -1.37
C ASP A 35 -34.09 31.48 -0.27
N GLU A 36 -33.15 30.55 -0.45
CA GLU A 36 -32.06 30.30 0.49
C GLU A 36 -31.01 31.42 0.43
N LEU A 37 -30.83 32.05 -0.73
CA LEU A 37 -30.00 33.23 -0.87
C LEU A 37 -30.62 34.46 -0.19
N GLN A 38 -31.95 34.60 -0.22
CA GLN A 38 -32.66 35.63 0.55
C GLN A 38 -32.47 35.42 2.06
N GLU A 39 -32.50 34.16 2.53
CA GLU A 39 -32.24 33.82 3.93
C GLU A 39 -30.80 34.18 4.35
N ILE A 40 -29.81 33.86 3.51
CA ILE A 40 -28.41 34.22 3.74
C ILE A 40 -28.23 35.75 3.77
N VAL A 41 -28.84 36.48 2.84
CA VAL A 41 -28.80 37.95 2.79
C VAL A 41 -29.47 38.57 4.03
N ALA A 42 -30.61 38.03 4.47
CA ALA A 42 -31.30 38.47 5.68
C ALA A 42 -30.45 38.26 6.94
N MET A 43 -29.69 37.16 7.01
CA MET A 43 -28.76 36.90 8.12
C MET A 43 -27.60 37.91 8.15
N PHE A 44 -27.07 38.30 6.98
CA PHE A 44 -26.06 39.35 6.88
C PHE A 44 -26.62 40.72 7.29
N ASP A 45 -27.85 41.04 6.89
CA ASP A 45 -28.51 42.30 7.26
C ASP A 45 -28.77 42.38 8.77
N ALA A 46 -29.19 41.27 9.40
CA ALA A 46 -29.33 41.17 10.86
C ALA A 46 -28.00 41.37 11.59
N ARG A 47 -26.89 40.83 11.04
CA ARG A 47 -25.56 40.98 11.64
C ARG A 47 -24.96 42.36 11.44
N LEU A 48 -25.18 42.98 10.27
CA LEU A 48 -24.79 44.36 9.99
C LEU A 48 -25.51 45.35 10.92
N ALA A 49 -26.79 45.11 11.21
CA ALA A 49 -27.57 45.91 12.15
C ALA A 49 -27.01 45.88 13.59
N HIS A 50 -26.41 44.76 14.01
CA HIS A 50 -25.74 44.65 15.32
C HIS A 50 -24.36 45.30 15.38
N LEU A 51 -23.71 45.42 14.23
CA LEU A 51 -22.36 45.94 14.17
C LEU A 51 -22.40 47.48 14.17
N ALA A 52 -23.17 48.14 13.30
CA ALA A 52 -23.12 49.61 13.18
C ALA A 52 -24.46 50.28 13.49
N PRO A 53 -24.89 50.40 14.77
CA PRO A 53 -26.18 50.98 15.12
C PRO A 53 -26.29 52.48 14.73
N ASP A 54 -25.18 53.21 14.67
CA ASP A 54 -25.18 54.68 14.48
C ASP A 54 -24.71 55.18 13.10
N GLN A 55 -24.40 54.29 12.14
CA GLN A 55 -23.91 54.70 10.80
C GLN A 55 -24.68 54.13 9.60
N VAL A 56 -25.84 53.51 9.83
CA VAL A 56 -26.69 53.04 8.74
C VAL A 56 -28.05 53.72 8.85
N GLY A 57 -28.17 54.89 8.22
CA GLY A 57 -29.50 55.39 7.84
C GLY A 57 -30.23 54.29 7.06
N PRO A 58 -31.56 54.16 7.19
CA PRO A 58 -32.28 53.03 6.61
C PRO A 58 -32.16 53.07 5.09
N VAL A 59 -31.22 52.30 4.54
CA VAL A 59 -31.18 52.01 3.10
C VAL A 59 -32.31 51.01 2.85
N ARG A 60 -33.54 51.54 2.66
CA ARG A 60 -34.66 50.80 2.10
C ARG A 60 -34.36 50.57 0.62
N VAL A 61 -33.74 49.44 0.30
CA VAL A 61 -33.80 48.90 -1.05
C VAL A 61 -35.19 48.30 -1.21
N THR A 62 -36.09 49.05 -1.83
CA THR A 62 -37.35 48.50 -2.32
C THR A 62 -37.02 47.56 -3.46
N LEU A 63 -37.03 46.25 -3.18
CA LEU A 63 -37.00 45.21 -4.22
C LEU A 63 -38.31 45.30 -4.99
N LEU A 64 -38.30 46.01 -6.13
CA LEU A 64 -39.33 45.82 -7.13
C LEU A 64 -39.18 44.37 -7.61
N PRO A 65 -40.22 43.52 -7.50
CA PRO A 65 -40.19 42.21 -8.12
C PRO A 65 -40.14 42.45 -9.62
N SER A 66 -38.95 42.43 -10.20
CA SER A 66 -38.84 42.12 -11.62
C SER A 66 -39.35 40.69 -11.73
N PRO A 67 -40.43 40.43 -12.50
CA PRO A 67 -40.89 39.06 -12.69
C PRO A 67 -39.67 38.26 -13.16
N PRO A 68 -39.37 37.11 -12.54
CA PRO A 68 -38.25 36.30 -13.01
C PRO A 68 -38.44 36.11 -14.52
N PRO A 69 -37.40 36.31 -15.35
CA PRO A 69 -37.51 36.01 -16.76
C PRO A 69 -38.09 34.60 -16.83
N SER A 70 -39.24 34.46 -17.49
CA SER A 70 -39.98 33.22 -17.56
C SER A 70 -38.98 32.15 -17.98
N SER A 71 -38.55 31.31 -17.04
CA SER A 71 -37.66 30.22 -17.38
C SER A 71 -38.44 29.44 -18.44
N PRO A 72 -37.89 29.22 -19.65
CA PRO A 72 -38.55 28.33 -20.58
C PRO A 72 -38.78 27.05 -19.79
N SER A 73 -40.06 26.69 -19.57
CA SER A 73 -40.40 25.45 -18.90
C SER A 73 -39.85 24.36 -19.78
N ILE A 74 -38.66 23.87 -19.44
CA ILE A 74 -38.17 22.60 -19.95
C ILE A 74 -39.21 21.63 -19.43
N ASP A 75 -40.00 21.08 -20.34
CA ASP A 75 -40.92 20.01 -20.04
C ASP A 75 -40.09 18.82 -19.57
N LEU A 76 -39.87 18.75 -18.25
CA LEU A 76 -39.04 17.76 -17.56
C LEU A 76 -39.57 16.34 -17.75
N ASP A 77 -40.78 16.20 -18.30
CA ASP A 77 -41.42 14.92 -18.61
C ASP A 77 -41.12 14.43 -20.04
N SER A 78 -40.44 15.23 -20.88
CA SER A 78 -40.09 14.81 -22.24
C SER A 78 -38.92 13.81 -22.24
N PRO A 79 -39.08 12.59 -22.76
CA PRO A 79 -38.00 11.61 -22.86
C PRO A 79 -36.78 12.12 -23.66
N ILE A 80 -37.03 13.01 -24.64
CA ILE A 80 -35.97 13.66 -25.42
C ILE A 80 -35.15 14.61 -24.53
N ALA A 81 -35.81 15.40 -23.68
CA ALA A 81 -35.15 16.33 -22.77
C ALA A 81 -34.29 15.57 -21.74
N ILE A 82 -34.85 14.52 -21.14
CA ILE A 82 -34.15 13.66 -20.17
C ILE A 82 -32.91 13.01 -20.81
N ALA A 83 -33.05 12.40 -21.99
CA ALA A 83 -31.93 11.81 -22.70
C ALA A 83 -30.84 12.83 -23.04
N THR A 84 -31.23 14.02 -23.48
CA THR A 84 -30.29 15.11 -23.83
C THR A 84 -29.56 15.64 -22.60
N GLN A 85 -30.25 15.75 -21.47
CA GLN A 85 -29.66 16.16 -20.20
C GLN A 85 -28.70 15.08 -19.67
N ALA A 86 -29.08 13.80 -19.73
CA ALA A 86 -28.21 12.69 -19.35
C ALA A 86 -26.95 12.61 -20.23
N MET A 87 -27.07 12.84 -21.55
CA MET A 87 -25.92 12.96 -22.45
C MET A 87 -25.01 14.15 -22.09
N THR A 88 -25.59 15.26 -21.69
CA THR A 88 -24.82 16.43 -21.24
C THR A 88 -24.10 16.13 -19.93
N ALA A 89 -24.77 15.49 -18.98
CA ALA A 89 -24.17 15.03 -17.73
C ALA A 89 -23.02 14.03 -17.98
N ALA A 90 -23.21 13.08 -18.92
CA ALA A 90 -22.17 12.13 -19.31
C ALA A 90 -20.92 12.82 -19.87
N ARG A 91 -21.07 13.92 -20.62
CA ARG A 91 -19.94 14.70 -21.13
C ARG A 91 -19.19 15.49 -20.04
N LEU A 92 -19.88 15.86 -18.98
CA LEU A 92 -19.34 16.69 -17.90
C LEU A 92 -18.76 15.88 -16.73
N THR A 93 -19.24 14.66 -16.51
CA THR A 93 -18.67 13.80 -15.47
C THR A 93 -17.24 13.41 -15.81
N SER A 94 -16.35 13.51 -14.83
CA SER A 94 -14.97 13.02 -14.92
C SER A 94 -14.86 11.53 -14.56
N VAL A 95 -15.91 10.94 -13.97
CA VAL A 95 -15.90 9.55 -13.48
C VAL A 95 -16.38 8.59 -14.59
N PRO A 96 -15.52 7.68 -15.09
CA PRO A 96 -15.86 6.80 -16.21
C PRO A 96 -17.06 5.88 -15.95
N ALA A 97 -17.17 5.35 -14.72
CA ALA A 97 -18.27 4.47 -14.33
C ALA A 97 -19.62 5.20 -14.37
N GLU A 98 -19.67 6.44 -13.87
CA GLU A 98 -20.88 7.27 -13.96
C GLU A 98 -21.22 7.61 -15.41
N ARG A 99 -20.21 7.96 -16.22
CA ARG A 99 -20.39 8.24 -17.65
C ARG A 99 -21.03 7.05 -18.37
N THR A 100 -20.48 5.87 -18.15
CA THR A 100 -20.97 4.61 -18.73
C THR A 100 -22.39 4.32 -18.25
N GLY A 101 -22.67 4.47 -16.96
CA GLY A 101 -24.01 4.30 -16.39
C GLY A 101 -25.04 5.26 -16.97
N LEU A 102 -24.67 6.54 -17.16
CA LEU A 102 -25.53 7.54 -17.80
C LEU A 102 -25.81 7.18 -19.27
N LEU A 103 -24.79 6.79 -20.02
CA LEU A 103 -24.94 6.38 -21.43
C LEU A 103 -25.83 5.13 -21.56
N GLN A 104 -25.63 4.13 -20.70
CA GLN A 104 -26.49 2.94 -20.64
C GLN A 104 -27.93 3.30 -20.24
N GLY A 105 -28.10 4.24 -19.30
CA GLY A 105 -29.41 4.79 -18.94
C GLY A 105 -30.11 5.46 -20.12
N VAL A 106 -29.39 6.22 -20.95
CA VAL A 106 -29.93 6.82 -22.17
C VAL A 106 -30.38 5.74 -23.17
N LEU A 107 -29.60 4.67 -23.37
CA LEU A 107 -30.03 3.55 -24.22
C LEU A 107 -31.28 2.85 -23.66
N GLY A 108 -31.34 2.63 -22.35
CA GLY A 108 -32.51 2.04 -21.69
C GLY A 108 -33.76 2.91 -21.85
N LEU A 109 -33.63 4.22 -21.70
CA LEU A 109 -34.72 5.18 -21.92
C LEU A 109 -35.20 5.16 -23.38
N ILE A 110 -34.27 5.17 -24.35
CA ILE A 110 -34.59 5.08 -25.78
C ILE A 110 -35.34 3.78 -26.11
N ALA A 111 -34.93 2.67 -25.51
CA ALA A 111 -35.58 1.38 -25.72
C ALA A 111 -36.99 1.35 -25.11
N THR A 112 -37.17 1.94 -23.92
CA THR A 112 -38.44 1.94 -23.19
C THR A 112 -39.47 2.89 -23.79
N GLU A 113 -39.07 4.09 -24.20
CA GLU A 113 -39.95 5.13 -24.73
C GLU A 113 -39.99 5.16 -26.27
N ALA A 114 -39.66 4.05 -26.93
CA ALA A 114 -39.46 3.97 -28.37
C ALA A 114 -40.63 4.54 -29.21
N ASP A 115 -41.87 4.35 -28.75
CA ASP A 115 -43.09 4.79 -29.45
C ASP A 115 -43.37 6.30 -29.31
N ARG A 116 -42.77 6.96 -28.31
CA ARG A 116 -42.94 8.40 -28.04
C ARG A 116 -41.82 9.25 -28.63
N LEU A 117 -40.81 8.61 -29.19
CA LEU A 117 -39.63 9.26 -29.75
C LEU A 117 -39.73 9.40 -31.27
N LEU A 118 -39.24 10.52 -31.80
CA LEU A 118 -39.10 10.71 -33.25
C LEU A 118 -38.09 9.70 -33.81
N GLY A 119 -38.48 8.96 -34.85
CA GLY A 119 -37.71 7.82 -35.36
C GLY A 119 -36.26 8.15 -35.79
N ASP A 120 -36.04 9.31 -36.41
CA ASP A 120 -34.71 9.74 -36.84
C ASP A 120 -33.86 10.21 -35.66
N TRP A 121 -34.43 11.01 -34.74
CA TRP A 121 -33.75 11.42 -33.51
C TRP A 121 -33.31 10.21 -32.69
N ARG A 122 -34.19 9.20 -32.56
CA ARG A 122 -33.91 7.95 -31.87
C ARG A 122 -32.71 7.25 -32.50
N ARG A 123 -32.71 7.09 -33.83
CA ARG A 123 -31.63 6.40 -34.57
C ARG A 123 -30.30 7.11 -34.39
N ASP A 124 -30.27 8.43 -34.49
CA ASP A 124 -29.05 9.22 -34.36
C ASP A 124 -28.53 9.24 -32.93
N MET A 125 -29.41 9.38 -31.93
CA MET A 125 -29.03 9.32 -30.52
C MET A 125 -28.50 7.93 -30.15
N THR A 126 -29.17 6.85 -30.56
CA THR A 126 -28.66 5.47 -30.34
C THR A 126 -27.28 5.29 -30.96
N ARG A 127 -27.07 5.75 -32.21
CA ARG A 127 -25.76 5.67 -32.87
C ARG A 127 -24.70 6.44 -32.08
N GLN A 128 -25.02 7.66 -31.64
CA GLN A 128 -24.10 8.49 -30.85
C GLN A 128 -23.75 7.82 -29.52
N VAL A 129 -24.74 7.41 -28.72
CA VAL A 129 -24.51 6.79 -27.41
C VAL A 129 -23.70 5.50 -27.54
N THR A 130 -24.00 4.68 -28.54
CA THR A 130 -23.27 3.43 -28.80
C THR A 130 -21.80 3.71 -29.15
N ALA A 131 -21.54 4.71 -30.00
CA ALA A 131 -20.18 5.10 -30.33
C ALA A 131 -19.39 5.60 -29.10
N TRP A 132 -20.04 6.33 -28.19
CA TRP A 132 -19.43 6.78 -26.94
C TRP A 132 -19.14 5.61 -25.99
N LEU A 133 -20.05 4.65 -25.85
CA LEU A 133 -19.81 3.44 -25.05
C LEU A 133 -18.64 2.62 -25.60
N GLN A 134 -18.54 2.48 -26.92
CA GLN A 134 -17.41 1.80 -27.57
C GLN A 134 -16.08 2.52 -27.31
N LEU A 135 -16.08 3.85 -27.28
CA LEU A 135 -14.89 4.62 -26.94
C LEU A 135 -14.47 4.42 -25.48
N GLU A 136 -15.42 4.44 -24.54
CA GLU A 136 -15.11 4.19 -23.12
C GLU A 136 -14.54 2.78 -22.92
N ASP A 137 -15.10 1.76 -23.57
CA ASP A 137 -14.57 0.39 -23.55
C ASP A 137 -13.14 0.29 -24.12
N GLN A 138 -12.88 0.96 -25.25
CA GLN A 138 -11.55 1.01 -25.84
C GLN A 138 -10.54 1.68 -24.91
N LEU A 139 -10.92 2.78 -24.25
CA LEU A 139 -10.08 3.45 -23.26
C LEU A 139 -9.81 2.53 -22.05
N ASP A 140 -10.83 1.87 -21.51
CA ASP A 140 -10.66 0.94 -20.39
C ASP A 140 -9.69 -0.19 -20.72
N ARG A 141 -9.80 -0.77 -21.92
CA ARG A 141 -8.87 -1.80 -22.40
C ARG A 141 -7.44 -1.27 -22.57
N ALA A 142 -7.27 -0.12 -23.22
CA ALA A 142 -5.95 0.47 -23.43
C ALA A 142 -5.23 0.78 -22.10
N TYR A 143 -5.94 1.38 -21.14
CA TYR A 143 -5.39 1.64 -19.81
C TYR A 143 -5.10 0.35 -19.04
N GLY A 144 -6.01 -0.64 -19.10
CA GLY A 144 -5.82 -1.93 -18.44
C GLY A 144 -4.60 -2.69 -18.97
N GLU A 145 -4.44 -2.77 -20.28
CA GLU A 145 -3.29 -3.41 -20.94
C GLU A 145 -1.97 -2.72 -20.57
N MET A 146 -1.94 -1.38 -20.62
CA MET A 146 -0.78 -0.59 -20.23
C MET A 146 -0.38 -0.86 -18.77
N VAL A 147 -1.32 -0.80 -17.83
CA VAL A 147 -1.05 -1.01 -16.40
C VAL A 147 -0.56 -2.43 -16.13
N VAL A 148 -1.20 -3.44 -16.72
CA VAL A 148 -0.78 -4.85 -16.54
C VAL A 148 0.65 -5.06 -17.03
N MET A 149 0.98 -4.56 -18.21
CA MET A 149 2.32 -4.67 -18.78
C MET A 149 3.37 -3.97 -17.91
N LEU A 150 3.11 -2.73 -17.49
CA LEU A 150 4.04 -1.94 -16.69
C LEU A 150 4.24 -2.55 -15.29
N LEU A 151 3.17 -3.00 -14.63
CA LEU A 151 3.30 -3.67 -13.33
C LEU A 151 4.07 -4.99 -13.41
N ALA A 152 3.90 -5.76 -14.48
CA ALA A 152 4.68 -6.99 -14.69
C ALA A 152 6.18 -6.67 -14.85
N ARG A 153 6.51 -5.62 -15.60
CA ARG A 153 7.90 -5.15 -15.79
C ARG A 153 8.51 -4.64 -14.49
N ALA A 154 7.77 -3.80 -13.74
CA ALA A 154 8.21 -3.34 -12.42
C ALA A 154 8.44 -4.50 -11.44
N HIS A 155 7.56 -5.50 -11.44
CA HIS A 155 7.71 -6.65 -10.57
C HIS A 155 8.99 -7.46 -10.87
N LEU A 156 9.31 -7.68 -12.14
CA LEU A 156 10.57 -8.32 -12.54
C LEU A 156 11.79 -7.50 -12.08
N ALA A 157 11.78 -6.20 -12.34
CA ALA A 157 12.84 -5.28 -11.92
C ALA A 157 13.05 -5.29 -10.40
N THR A 158 11.97 -5.30 -9.61
CA THR A 158 12.04 -5.37 -8.15
C THR A 158 12.71 -6.65 -7.66
N ARG A 159 12.41 -7.81 -8.27
CA ARG A 159 13.09 -9.10 -7.94
C ARG A 159 14.58 -9.08 -8.25
N GLU A 160 14.95 -8.34 -9.29
CA GLU A 160 16.33 -8.15 -9.71
C GLU A 160 17.05 -7.05 -8.91
N ALA A 161 16.34 -6.33 -8.04
CA ALA A 161 16.81 -5.13 -7.35
C ALA A 161 17.20 -3.98 -8.30
N ASP A 162 16.62 -3.94 -9.51
CA ASP A 162 16.87 -2.88 -10.48
C ASP A 162 15.97 -1.66 -10.20
N VAL A 163 16.45 -0.80 -9.30
CA VAL A 163 15.75 0.44 -8.93
C VAL A 163 15.61 1.39 -10.11
N ALA A 164 16.57 1.40 -11.04
CA ALA A 164 16.55 2.31 -12.18
C ALA A 164 15.42 1.94 -13.14
N GLU A 165 15.22 0.64 -13.37
CA GLU A 165 14.14 0.14 -14.22
C GLU A 165 12.75 0.36 -13.59
N VAL A 166 12.59 0.21 -12.27
CA VAL A 166 11.31 0.53 -11.59
C VAL A 166 10.97 2.03 -11.74
N VAL A 167 11.97 2.92 -11.66
CA VAL A 167 11.78 4.36 -11.90
C VAL A 167 11.43 4.64 -13.37
N ALA A 168 12.07 3.95 -14.31
CA ALA A 168 11.73 4.07 -15.74
C ALA A 168 10.27 3.67 -15.99
N VAL A 169 9.79 2.59 -15.37
CA VAL A 169 8.38 2.16 -15.46
C VAL A 169 7.42 3.24 -14.94
N ALA A 170 7.77 3.98 -13.88
CA ALA A 170 6.95 5.07 -13.38
C ALA A 170 6.85 6.25 -14.38
N ILE A 171 7.94 6.54 -15.10
CA ILE A 171 7.98 7.56 -16.16
C ILE A 171 7.13 7.10 -17.36
N ASP A 172 7.25 5.84 -17.73
CA ASP A 172 6.48 5.23 -18.83
C ASP A 172 4.97 5.24 -18.52
N LEU A 173 4.59 5.01 -17.25
CA LEU A 173 3.19 5.13 -16.82
C LEU A 173 2.63 6.55 -17.01
N ALA A 174 3.40 7.58 -16.63
CA ALA A 174 2.98 8.96 -16.80
C ALA A 174 2.89 9.35 -18.28
N THR A 175 3.87 8.92 -19.08
CA THR A 175 3.90 9.17 -20.53
C THR A 175 2.72 8.48 -21.21
N GLY A 176 2.43 7.23 -20.86
CA GLY A 176 1.29 6.50 -21.40
C GLY A 176 -0.06 7.09 -20.98
N ASP A 177 -0.19 7.62 -19.76
CA ASP A 177 -1.40 8.35 -19.34
C ASP A 177 -1.61 9.64 -20.15
N ASP A 178 -0.54 10.39 -20.41
CA ASP A 178 -0.56 11.58 -21.25
C ASP A 178 -0.96 11.25 -22.69
N GLU A 179 -0.42 10.17 -23.27
CA GLU A 179 -0.77 9.68 -24.61
C GLU A 179 -2.24 9.24 -24.72
N LEU A 180 -2.79 8.65 -23.65
CA LEU A 180 -4.20 8.26 -23.55
C LEU A 180 -5.13 9.39 -23.10
N GLY A 181 -4.58 10.58 -22.86
CA GLY A 181 -5.33 11.81 -22.61
C GLY A 181 -5.90 11.93 -21.20
N THR A 182 -5.23 11.38 -20.19
CA THR A 182 -5.52 11.54 -18.75
C THR A 182 -6.97 11.19 -18.35
N ARG A 183 -7.55 10.20 -19.04
CA ARG A 183 -8.98 9.84 -18.92
C ARG A 183 -9.29 8.88 -17.76
N ARG A 184 -8.26 8.30 -17.11
CA ARG A 184 -8.39 7.30 -16.03
C ARG A 184 -7.49 7.60 -14.82
N PRO A 185 -7.64 8.77 -14.18
CA PRO A 185 -6.74 9.20 -13.10
C PRO A 185 -6.73 8.24 -11.90
N GLY A 186 -7.86 7.59 -11.59
CA GLY A 186 -7.94 6.62 -10.48
C GLY A 186 -7.11 5.36 -10.73
N MET A 187 -7.12 4.83 -11.96
CA MET A 187 -6.35 3.62 -12.32
C MET A 187 -4.85 3.92 -12.33
N VAL A 188 -4.47 5.05 -12.92
CA VAL A 188 -3.07 5.50 -12.99
C VAL A 188 -2.52 5.80 -11.60
N SER A 189 -3.29 6.47 -10.75
CA SER A 189 -2.89 6.74 -9.36
C SER A 189 -2.68 5.45 -8.56
N ALA A 190 -3.57 4.46 -8.71
CA ALA A 190 -3.41 3.16 -8.05
C ALA A 190 -2.15 2.41 -8.53
N ALA A 191 -1.90 2.42 -9.85
CA ALA A 191 -0.69 1.83 -10.42
C ALA A 191 0.58 2.55 -9.93
N ALA A 192 0.57 3.89 -9.89
CA ALA A 192 1.70 4.68 -9.40
C ALA A 192 2.06 4.39 -7.94
N VAL A 193 1.05 4.25 -7.05
CA VAL A 193 1.28 3.85 -5.65
C VAL A 193 1.92 2.45 -5.57
N THR A 194 1.44 1.53 -6.41
CA THR A 194 1.99 0.15 -6.44
C THR A 194 3.45 0.14 -6.92
N ILE A 195 3.77 0.91 -7.97
CA ILE A 195 5.15 1.05 -8.48
C ILE A 195 6.06 1.70 -7.43
N GLU A 196 5.56 2.69 -6.68
CA GLU A 196 6.35 3.31 -5.62
C GLU A 196 6.68 2.34 -4.47
N GLN A 197 5.72 1.50 -4.06
CA GLN A 197 5.99 0.43 -3.10
C GLN A 197 7.06 -0.54 -3.65
N MET A 198 6.93 -0.95 -4.91
CA MET A 198 7.91 -1.81 -5.59
C MET A 198 9.32 -1.18 -5.66
N ARG A 199 9.40 0.16 -5.76
CA ARG A 199 10.66 0.91 -5.73
C ARG A 199 11.31 0.85 -4.36
N GLU A 200 10.54 1.04 -3.29
CA GLU A 200 11.04 0.93 -1.92
C GLU A 200 11.55 -0.50 -1.63
N GLU A 201 10.83 -1.52 -2.08
CA GLU A 201 11.24 -2.93 -1.97
C GLU A 201 12.53 -3.21 -2.75
N ALA A 202 12.64 -2.72 -3.99
CA ALA A 202 13.84 -2.85 -4.81
C ALA A 202 15.06 -2.17 -4.16
N MET A 203 14.86 -0.98 -3.59
CA MET A 203 15.91 -0.26 -2.86
C MET A 203 16.36 -1.02 -1.61
N ALA A 204 15.42 -1.54 -0.83
CA ALA A 204 15.73 -2.34 0.35
C ALA A 204 16.54 -3.59 -0.02
N LEU A 205 16.17 -4.26 -1.12
CA LEU A 205 16.87 -5.43 -1.63
C LEU A 205 18.27 -5.09 -2.13
N ASP A 206 18.44 -4.02 -2.92
CA ASP A 206 19.75 -3.55 -3.39
C ASP A 206 20.67 -3.21 -2.21
N HIS A 207 20.16 -2.48 -1.21
CA HIS A 207 20.90 -2.19 0.01
C HIS A 207 21.32 -3.47 0.75
N ALA A 208 20.41 -4.44 0.89
CA ALA A 208 20.72 -5.72 1.52
C ALA A 208 21.80 -6.48 0.74
N ARG A 209 21.70 -6.53 -0.60
CA ARG A 209 22.67 -7.19 -1.49
C ARG A 209 24.03 -6.52 -1.46
N ARG A 210 24.11 -5.18 -1.45
CA ARG A 210 25.36 -4.44 -1.29
C ARG A 210 26.00 -4.67 0.08
N ALA A 211 25.19 -4.64 1.14
CA ALA A 211 25.65 -4.96 2.49
C ALA A 211 26.13 -6.41 2.62
N TRP A 212 25.50 -7.34 1.89
CA TRP A 212 25.95 -8.73 1.79
C TRP A 212 27.26 -8.83 1.01
N ALA A 213 27.36 -8.22 -0.17
CA ALA A 213 28.56 -8.25 -1.01
C ALA A 213 29.80 -7.73 -0.26
N THR A 214 29.65 -6.64 0.51
CA THR A 214 30.71 -6.05 1.34
C THR A 214 31.17 -6.99 2.45
N ARG A 215 30.26 -7.82 2.97
CA ARG A 215 30.49 -8.74 4.09
C ARG A 215 30.88 -10.15 3.64
N SER A 216 30.52 -10.55 2.43
CA SER A 216 30.57 -11.92 1.89
C SER A 216 31.93 -12.58 2.08
N SER A 217 33.02 -11.97 1.64
CA SER A 217 34.38 -12.53 1.77
C SER A 217 34.79 -12.79 3.24
N ARG A 218 34.41 -11.90 4.16
CA ARG A 218 34.65 -12.09 5.60
C ARG A 218 33.70 -13.13 6.21
N HIS A 219 32.46 -13.20 5.73
CA HIS A 219 31.44 -14.12 6.21
C HIS A 219 31.65 -15.54 5.69
N GLU A 220 32.23 -15.72 4.51
CA GLU A 220 32.61 -17.02 3.94
C GLU A 220 33.68 -17.70 4.79
N ALA A 221 34.77 -16.99 5.12
CA ALA A 221 35.84 -17.57 5.95
C ALA A 221 35.34 -17.94 7.37
N VAL A 222 34.49 -17.09 7.96
CA VAL A 222 33.85 -17.36 9.26
C VAL A 222 32.83 -18.49 9.15
N GLY A 223 32.06 -18.52 8.06
CA GLY A 223 31.07 -19.54 7.75
C GLY A 223 31.71 -20.90 7.53
N GLU A 224 32.84 -20.97 6.83
CA GLU A 224 33.61 -22.20 6.65
C GLU A 224 34.16 -22.71 7.99
N TRP A 225 34.61 -21.81 8.87
CA TRP A 225 35.03 -22.19 10.22
C TRP A 225 33.87 -22.77 11.06
N PHE A 226 32.70 -22.13 11.07
CA PHE A 226 31.50 -22.68 11.72
C PHE A 226 31.05 -23.99 11.06
N GLY A 227 31.03 -24.05 9.72
CA GLY A 227 30.61 -25.20 8.94
C GLY A 227 31.48 -26.43 9.21
N ARG A 228 32.80 -26.27 9.30
CA ARG A 228 33.72 -27.36 9.70
C ARG A 228 33.45 -27.85 11.12
N THR A 229 33.11 -26.95 12.04
CA THR A 229 32.80 -27.32 13.43
C THR A 229 31.46 -28.05 13.53
N LEU A 230 30.46 -27.57 12.80
CA LEU A 230 29.14 -28.21 12.68
C LEU A 230 29.23 -29.58 12.01
N LEU A 231 30.02 -29.71 10.93
CA LEU A 231 30.23 -31.00 10.26
C LEU A 231 30.81 -32.03 11.24
N LYS A 232 31.84 -31.66 12.00
CA LYS A 232 32.42 -32.52 13.05
C LYS A 232 31.43 -32.83 14.19
N ALA A 233 30.56 -31.90 14.56
CA ALA A 233 29.52 -32.18 15.55
C ALA A 233 28.46 -33.15 15.00
N ASN A 234 28.08 -32.98 13.73
CA ASN A 234 27.12 -33.84 13.01
C ASN A 234 27.67 -35.25 12.77
N GLU A 235 28.99 -35.44 12.62
CA GLU A 235 29.62 -36.78 12.60
C GLU A 235 29.30 -37.60 13.86
N TYR A 236 28.99 -36.94 14.98
CA TYR A 236 28.65 -37.58 16.24
C TYR A 236 27.15 -37.60 16.55
N ARG A 237 26.30 -37.12 15.62
CA ARG A 237 24.85 -37.03 15.81
C ARG A 237 24.23 -38.37 16.21
N SER A 238 24.54 -39.44 15.46
CA SER A 238 24.03 -40.79 15.73
C SER A 238 24.44 -41.33 17.11
N LEU A 239 25.62 -40.95 17.61
CA LEU A 239 26.06 -41.30 18.97
C LEU A 239 25.31 -40.48 20.03
N VAL A 240 24.96 -39.22 19.76
CA VAL A 240 24.12 -38.42 20.67
C VAL A 240 22.68 -38.95 20.71
N GLU A 241 22.11 -39.33 19.56
CA GLU A 241 20.83 -40.04 19.48
C GLU A 241 20.87 -41.39 20.23
N GLY A 242 22.02 -42.08 20.14
CA GLY A 242 22.32 -43.28 20.90
C GLY A 242 22.29 -43.08 22.43
N ILE A 243 22.66 -41.90 22.92
CA ILE A 243 22.49 -41.55 24.34
C ILE A 243 21.01 -41.41 24.68
N GLY A 244 20.21 -40.76 23.82
CA GLY A 244 18.77 -40.62 23.99
C GLY A 244 18.04 -41.97 24.05
N SER A 245 18.47 -42.92 23.21
CA SER A 245 17.95 -44.30 23.18
C SER A 245 18.61 -45.25 24.18
N GLN A 246 19.54 -44.76 25.01
CA GLN A 246 20.30 -45.55 26.00
C GLN A 246 21.15 -46.70 25.42
N THR A 247 21.45 -46.66 24.12
CA THR A 247 22.21 -47.70 23.40
C THR A 247 23.74 -47.52 23.49
N VAL A 248 24.19 -46.33 23.88
CA VAL A 248 25.62 -45.98 23.93
C VAL A 248 26.28 -46.49 25.21
N SER A 249 27.47 -47.09 25.08
CA SER A 249 28.25 -47.60 26.20
C SER A 249 28.90 -46.47 27.03
N ALA A 250 29.28 -46.75 28.27
CA ALA A 250 29.99 -45.78 29.11
C ALA A 250 31.36 -45.38 28.53
N PHE A 251 32.02 -46.28 27.81
CA PHE A 251 33.28 -46.02 27.11
C PHE A 251 33.08 -45.04 25.95
N ASP A 252 32.10 -45.31 25.08
CA ASP A 252 31.79 -44.44 23.95
C ASP A 252 31.33 -43.05 24.40
N ALA A 253 30.56 -42.99 25.49
CA ALA A 253 30.17 -41.74 26.13
C ALA A 253 31.39 -40.94 26.66
N ALA A 254 32.43 -41.61 27.18
CA ALA A 254 33.67 -40.96 27.61
C ALA A 254 34.45 -40.36 26.42
N VAL A 255 34.50 -41.09 25.31
CA VAL A 255 35.13 -40.62 24.07
C VAL A 255 34.38 -39.42 23.51
N LEU A 256 33.05 -39.49 23.50
CA LEU A 256 32.17 -38.44 23.02
C LEU A 256 32.27 -37.15 23.86
N GLU A 257 32.28 -37.28 25.20
CA GLU A 257 32.50 -36.16 26.13
C GLU A 257 33.82 -35.43 25.81
N ARG A 258 34.91 -36.18 25.55
CA ARG A 258 36.21 -35.61 25.20
C ARG A 258 36.18 -34.89 23.85
N ARG A 259 35.56 -35.50 22.84
CA ARG A 259 35.43 -34.92 21.49
C ARG A 259 34.66 -33.61 21.51
N PHE A 260 33.53 -33.54 22.23
CA PHE A 260 32.78 -32.30 22.36
C PHE A 260 33.51 -31.22 23.15
N ARG A 261 34.30 -31.59 24.18
CA ARG A 261 35.19 -30.63 24.84
C ARG A 261 36.23 -30.06 23.89
N THR A 262 36.87 -30.90 23.07
CA THR A 262 37.82 -30.40 22.06
C THR A 262 37.14 -29.45 21.07
N LEU A 263 35.90 -29.73 20.65
CA LEU A 263 35.14 -28.81 19.80
C LEU A 263 34.79 -27.49 20.54
N LEU A 264 34.46 -27.55 21.83
CA LEU A 264 34.26 -26.35 22.65
C LEU A 264 35.53 -25.51 22.74
N ASP A 265 36.68 -26.14 22.97
CA ASP A 265 37.98 -25.47 23.04
C ASP A 265 38.29 -24.77 21.70
N THR A 266 37.96 -25.39 20.56
CA THR A 266 38.11 -24.73 19.25
C THR A 266 37.20 -23.52 19.07
N LEU A 267 36.08 -23.43 19.78
CA LEU A 267 35.17 -22.29 19.77
C LEU A 267 35.54 -21.20 20.78
N GLU A 268 36.52 -21.43 21.66
CA GLU A 268 37.03 -20.44 22.63
C GLU A 268 37.92 -19.39 21.96
N THR A 269 37.37 -18.72 20.95
CA THR A 269 37.91 -17.46 20.46
C THR A 269 37.44 -16.34 21.41
N PRO A 270 38.31 -15.41 21.87
CA PRO A 270 37.96 -14.39 22.88
C PRO A 270 36.81 -13.46 22.49
N ARG A 271 36.47 -13.40 21.20
CA ARG A 271 35.36 -12.60 20.69
C ARG A 271 34.69 -13.36 19.54
N SER A 272 33.38 -13.56 19.65
CA SER A 272 32.58 -14.04 18.52
C SER A 272 32.81 -13.12 17.31
N PRO A 273 32.92 -13.67 16.09
CA PRO A 273 32.93 -12.86 14.88
C PRO A 273 31.68 -11.96 14.84
N ALA A 274 31.88 -10.70 14.45
CA ALA A 274 30.79 -9.73 14.34
C ALA A 274 29.72 -10.23 13.37
N GLY A 275 28.47 -10.29 13.82
CA GLY A 275 27.32 -10.80 13.05
C GLY A 275 27.03 -12.29 13.25
N PHE A 276 27.89 -13.04 13.97
CA PHE A 276 27.72 -14.47 14.24
C PHE A 276 27.51 -14.78 15.74
N GLU A 277 27.33 -13.78 16.59
CA GLU A 277 27.18 -13.92 18.05
C GLU A 277 26.05 -14.90 18.42
N GLY A 278 24.95 -14.83 17.68
CA GLY A 278 23.83 -15.76 17.84
C GLY A 278 24.17 -17.21 17.46
N VAL A 279 24.89 -17.43 16.36
CA VAL A 279 25.31 -18.77 15.93
C VAL A 279 26.39 -19.34 16.85
N HIS A 280 27.36 -18.51 17.25
CA HIS A 280 28.43 -18.87 18.17
C HIS A 280 27.88 -19.31 19.53
N SER A 281 26.96 -18.53 20.11
CA SER A 281 26.36 -18.85 21.41
C SER A 281 25.47 -20.09 21.36
N LEU A 282 24.68 -20.29 20.29
CA LEU A 282 23.87 -21.50 20.11
C LEU A 282 24.75 -22.74 19.96
N LEU A 283 25.76 -22.70 19.09
CA LEU A 283 26.67 -23.83 18.88
C LEU A 283 27.41 -24.18 20.17
N ARG A 284 27.94 -23.19 20.89
CA ARG A 284 28.61 -23.41 22.19
C ARG A 284 27.66 -24.08 23.19
N ARG A 285 26.41 -23.62 23.30
CA ARG A 285 25.40 -24.25 24.19
C ARG A 285 25.06 -25.67 23.76
N ALA A 286 24.91 -25.91 22.47
CA ALA A 286 24.63 -27.24 21.92
C ALA A 286 25.75 -28.23 22.27
N LEU A 287 27.01 -27.84 22.05
CA LEU A 287 28.18 -28.66 22.39
C LEU A 287 28.35 -28.85 23.92
N GLN A 288 28.04 -27.82 24.73
CA GLN A 288 28.01 -27.94 26.20
C GLN A 288 26.97 -28.95 26.68
N LEU A 289 25.76 -28.93 26.10
CA LEU A 289 24.72 -29.90 26.42
C LEU A 289 25.09 -31.30 25.95
N ALA A 290 25.67 -31.45 24.76
CA ALA A 290 26.12 -32.74 24.25
C ALA A 290 27.24 -33.35 25.12
N ALA A 291 28.23 -32.53 25.51
CA ALA A 291 29.27 -32.95 26.45
C ALA A 291 28.68 -33.30 27.84
N GLY A 292 27.69 -32.54 28.31
CA GLY A 292 26.95 -32.81 29.55
C GLY A 292 26.18 -34.13 29.49
N ALA A 293 25.46 -34.39 28.40
CA ALA A 293 24.73 -35.62 28.15
C ALA A 293 25.67 -36.83 28.14
N ALA A 294 26.80 -36.73 27.44
CA ALA A 294 27.83 -37.77 27.40
C ALA A 294 28.43 -38.05 28.78
N ARG A 295 28.72 -37.00 29.57
CA ARG A 295 29.20 -37.13 30.95
C ARG A 295 28.18 -37.82 31.86
N LEU A 296 26.91 -37.40 31.79
CA LEU A 296 25.83 -38.00 32.58
C LEU A 296 25.62 -39.46 32.20
N ARG A 297 25.64 -39.79 30.90
CA ARG A 297 25.53 -41.16 30.41
C ARG A 297 26.67 -42.04 30.93
N ARG A 298 27.91 -41.54 30.89
CA ARG A 298 29.09 -42.24 31.42
C ARG A 298 28.97 -42.56 32.92
N GLN A 299 28.31 -41.70 33.69
CA GLN A 299 28.12 -41.83 35.15
C GLN A 299 26.80 -42.50 35.54
N SER A 300 25.99 -42.91 34.56
CA SER A 300 24.66 -43.46 34.80
C SER A 300 24.70 -44.97 35.02
N GLU A 301 24.60 -45.39 36.28
CA GLU A 301 24.13 -46.73 36.67
C GLU A 301 22.64 -46.71 37.05
N ASP A 302 22.09 -45.53 37.33
CA ASP A 302 20.71 -45.27 37.75
C ASP A 302 19.82 -44.80 36.57
N PRO A 303 18.60 -45.36 36.40
CA PRO A 303 17.63 -44.93 35.39
C PRO A 303 17.21 -43.46 35.48
N ALA A 304 17.31 -42.79 36.63
CA ALA A 304 17.04 -41.35 36.74
C ALA A 304 18.08 -40.52 35.96
N ARG A 305 19.38 -40.79 36.18
CA ARG A 305 20.48 -40.10 35.48
C ARG A 305 20.50 -40.39 33.98
N ALA A 306 20.08 -41.58 33.57
CA ALA A 306 19.94 -41.93 32.16
C ALA A 306 18.87 -41.06 31.46
N ARG A 307 17.77 -40.72 32.14
CA ARG A 307 16.73 -39.82 31.62
C ARG A 307 17.21 -38.38 31.49
N ASP A 308 18.00 -37.89 32.46
CA ASP A 308 18.61 -36.56 32.38
C ASP A 308 19.60 -36.48 31.22
N ALA A 309 20.42 -37.52 31.02
CA ALA A 309 21.33 -37.63 29.89
C ALA A 309 20.58 -37.61 28.54
N ALA A 310 19.49 -38.37 28.43
CA ALA A 310 18.64 -38.40 27.23
C ALA A 310 18.01 -37.03 26.94
N SER A 311 17.51 -36.34 27.97
CA SER A 311 16.90 -35.01 27.84
C SER A 311 17.93 -33.97 27.38
N ALA A 312 19.14 -34.00 27.94
CA ALA A 312 20.25 -33.15 27.51
C ALA A 312 20.71 -33.45 26.07
N ALA A 313 20.71 -34.73 25.66
CA ALA A 313 21.04 -35.14 24.30
C ALA A 313 20.02 -34.59 23.28
N SER A 314 18.72 -34.75 23.55
CA SER A 314 17.67 -34.18 22.69
C SER A 314 17.76 -32.66 22.58
N GLY A 315 18.00 -31.97 23.70
CA GLY A 315 18.20 -30.52 23.72
C GLY A 315 19.43 -30.08 22.91
N ALA A 316 20.52 -30.84 22.96
CA ALA A 316 21.71 -30.57 22.16
C ALA A 316 21.44 -30.70 20.65
N LEU A 317 20.72 -31.75 20.23
CA LEU A 317 20.36 -31.96 18.82
C LEU A 317 19.48 -30.84 18.27
N MET A 318 18.45 -30.44 19.03
CA MET A 318 17.57 -29.33 18.66
C MET A 318 18.35 -28.03 18.43
N LEU A 319 19.31 -27.72 19.31
CA LEU A 319 20.14 -26.52 19.17
C LEU A 319 21.14 -26.63 18.02
N LEU A 320 21.64 -27.82 17.69
CA LEU A 320 22.47 -28.02 16.50
C LEU A 320 21.68 -27.74 15.22
N ASP A 321 20.45 -28.24 15.13
CA ASP A 321 19.56 -27.99 13.98
C ASP A 321 19.22 -26.49 13.85
N GLU A 322 18.91 -25.83 14.97
CA GLU A 322 18.68 -24.37 14.97
C GLU A 322 19.93 -23.59 14.56
N THR A 323 21.11 -24.02 15.01
CA THR A 323 22.40 -23.41 14.64
C THR A 323 22.64 -23.53 13.14
N GLU A 324 22.41 -24.70 12.56
CA GLU A 324 22.55 -24.97 11.12
C GLU A 324 21.61 -24.08 10.30
N ALA A 325 20.32 -24.03 10.67
CA ALA A 325 19.33 -23.17 10.01
C ALA A 325 19.67 -21.68 10.13
N LYS A 326 20.21 -21.24 11.28
CA LYS A 326 20.60 -19.83 11.48
C LYS A 326 21.88 -19.48 10.72
N LEU A 327 22.86 -20.38 10.67
CA LEU A 327 24.07 -20.20 9.87
C LEU A 327 23.73 -20.13 8.39
N GLY A 328 22.87 -21.03 7.89
CA GLY A 328 22.39 -21.00 6.51
C GLY A 328 21.76 -19.66 6.14
N ARG A 329 20.87 -19.14 6.98
CA ARG A 329 20.25 -17.80 6.77
C ARG A 329 21.27 -16.65 6.75
N LEU A 330 22.31 -16.69 7.59
CA LEU A 330 23.34 -15.64 7.61
C LEU A 330 24.25 -15.66 6.37
N LEU A 331 24.44 -16.83 5.78
CA LEU A 331 25.28 -17.01 4.59
C LEU A 331 24.50 -16.88 3.29
N SER A 332 23.17 -16.99 3.34
CA SER A 332 22.31 -16.92 2.16
C SER A 332 22.33 -15.53 1.53
N TYR A 333 22.23 -15.50 0.20
CA TYR A 333 22.09 -14.26 -0.56
C TYR A 333 20.71 -13.62 -0.27
N PRO A 334 20.62 -12.29 -0.12
CA PRO A 334 19.33 -11.64 0.10
C PRO A 334 18.39 -11.80 -1.09
N GLU A 335 17.20 -12.33 -0.80
CA GLU A 335 16.10 -12.50 -1.74
C GLU A 335 14.84 -11.85 -1.16
N LEU A 336 13.87 -11.51 -2.02
CA LEU A 336 12.56 -11.05 -1.56
C LEU A 336 11.80 -12.21 -0.92
N PRO A 337 10.99 -11.94 0.12
CA PRO A 337 10.20 -12.95 0.83
C PRO A 337 9.14 -13.63 -0.03
#